data_AF-A0A7X9KJD0-F1
#
_entry.id   AF-A0A7X9KJD0-F1
#
_cell.length_a   1.000
_cell.length_b   1.000
_cell.length_c   1.000
_cell.angle_alpha   90.00
_cell.angle_beta   90.00
_cell.angle_gamma   90.00
#
_symmetry.space_group_name_H-M   'P 1'
#
loop_
_entity.id
_entity.type
_entity.pdbx_description
1 polymer ?
#
loop_
_entity_poly.entity_id
_entity_poly.type
_entity_poly.pdbx_seq_one_letter_code
_entity_poly.pdbx_strand_id
1 'polypeptide(L)'
;MPGTFPASRPRRLRSSAAMRDLVAETQLDVRQLVAPLFVREGIDQAQPVASLPGVMQHTRASLREEGRQLADLGVRAVILFGVPEVKDDLGSGAFDPQGIVQVALRELSADVGDRMVLMADLCVDEYTSHGHCGVLDGPAGHPHTSVDNDATLEIYGRIAVAQADAGAQVVAPSGMMDGQVGAIRAALDSAGHSSTAILAYSAKYASGLYGPFRDAVDCAIVGGGDRKAYQQDWRNAREALVEV
;
A
#
# COMPACT_ATOMS: atom_id res chain seq x y z
N MET A 1 -20.13 15.49 -36.61
CA MET A 1 -20.89 14.27 -36.28
C MET A 1 -20.24 13.08 -36.97
N PRO A 2 -20.13 11.90 -36.34
CA PRO A 2 -19.78 10.70 -37.09
C PRO A 2 -20.80 10.54 -38.23
N GLY A 3 -20.33 10.20 -39.44
CA GLY A 3 -21.23 10.00 -40.57
C GLY A 3 -22.32 8.97 -40.24
N THR A 4 -23.47 9.05 -40.88
CA THR A 4 -24.51 8.02 -40.71
C THR A 4 -24.17 6.76 -41.49
N PHE A 5 -24.78 5.63 -41.14
CA PHE A 5 -24.73 4.44 -41.97
C PHE A 5 -25.36 4.74 -43.35
N PRO A 6 -24.77 4.31 -44.48
CA PRO A 6 -23.63 3.39 -44.62
C PRO A 6 -22.25 4.07 -44.74
N ALA A 7 -22.18 5.40 -44.68
CA ALA A 7 -20.93 6.17 -44.82
C ALA A 7 -19.98 5.90 -43.64
N SER A 8 -20.49 5.93 -42.40
CA SER A 8 -19.75 5.42 -41.24
C SER A 8 -20.07 3.96 -40.97
N ARG A 9 -19.03 3.15 -40.85
CA ARG A 9 -19.13 1.73 -40.46
C ARG A 9 -18.04 1.45 -39.43
N PRO A 10 -18.32 1.60 -38.12
CA PRO A 10 -17.35 1.37 -37.06
C PRO A 10 -16.69 -0.02 -37.11
N ARG A 11 -17.39 -1.02 -37.68
CA ARG A 11 -16.85 -2.37 -37.92
C ARG A 11 -15.60 -2.39 -38.83
N ARG A 12 -15.35 -1.36 -39.66
CA ARG A 12 -14.15 -1.27 -40.51
C ARG A 12 -12.86 -1.27 -39.67
N LEU A 13 -12.88 -0.63 -38.50
CA LEU A 13 -11.76 -0.59 -37.55
C LEU A 13 -11.63 -1.88 -36.71
N ARG A 14 -12.52 -2.86 -36.91
CA ARG A 14 -12.52 -4.15 -36.20
C ARG A 14 -12.24 -5.32 -37.13
N SER A 15 -11.77 -5.05 -38.35
CA SER A 15 -11.68 -5.99 -39.47
C SER A 15 -10.61 -7.06 -39.32
N SER A 16 -9.51 -6.76 -38.61
CA SER A 16 -8.40 -7.69 -38.37
C SER A 16 -7.78 -7.45 -36.99
N ALA A 17 -6.92 -8.37 -36.54
CA ALA A 17 -6.12 -8.16 -35.33
C ALA A 17 -5.25 -6.91 -35.47
N ALA A 18 -4.47 -6.81 -36.55
CA ALA A 18 -3.60 -5.64 -36.82
C ALA A 18 -4.36 -4.31 -36.85
N MET A 19 -5.57 -4.25 -37.42
CA MET A 19 -6.37 -3.03 -37.42
C MET A 19 -6.83 -2.67 -35.99
N ARG A 20 -7.23 -3.65 -35.19
CA ARG A 20 -7.64 -3.42 -33.79
C ARG A 20 -6.48 -2.93 -32.95
N ASP A 21 -5.29 -3.50 -33.12
CA ASP A 21 -4.09 -3.08 -32.39
C ASP A 21 -3.66 -1.65 -32.77
N LEU A 22 -3.77 -1.31 -34.06
CA LEU A 22 -3.44 0.03 -34.58
C LEU A 22 -4.32 1.14 -33.99
N VAL A 23 -5.60 0.85 -33.72
CA VAL A 23 -6.57 1.84 -33.21
C VAL A 23 -6.90 1.68 -31.72
N ALA A 24 -6.16 0.84 -31.00
CA ALA A 24 -6.39 0.63 -29.58
C ALA A 24 -6.16 1.93 -28.79
N GLU A 25 -7.14 2.35 -27.99
CA GLU A 25 -7.05 3.54 -27.14
C GLU A 25 -6.31 3.26 -25.82
N THR A 26 -6.02 1.99 -25.51
CA THR A 26 -5.39 1.57 -24.26
C THR A 26 -4.36 0.47 -24.53
N GLN A 27 -3.20 0.61 -23.92
CA GLN A 27 -2.12 -0.39 -23.90
C GLN A 27 -1.67 -0.59 -22.46
N LEU A 28 -1.23 -1.82 -22.15
CA LEU A 28 -0.66 -2.18 -20.86
C LEU A 28 0.78 -2.65 -21.05
N ASP A 29 1.69 -2.16 -20.22
CA ASP A 29 3.11 -2.47 -20.21
C ASP A 29 3.53 -2.88 -18.78
N VAL A 30 4.45 -3.83 -18.65
CA VAL A 30 4.94 -4.33 -17.36
C VAL A 30 5.50 -3.21 -16.46
N ARG A 31 6.04 -2.13 -17.06
CA ARG A 31 6.57 -0.97 -16.34
C ARG A 31 5.49 -0.16 -15.62
N GLN A 32 4.22 -0.37 -15.95
CA GLN A 32 3.08 0.29 -15.30
C GLN A 32 2.57 -0.49 -14.07
N LEU A 33 3.13 -1.67 -13.80
CA LEU A 33 2.73 -2.52 -12.68
C LEU A 33 3.53 -2.21 -11.42
N VAL A 34 2.84 -2.17 -10.27
CA VAL A 34 3.44 -2.15 -8.93
C VAL A 34 3.11 -3.49 -8.26
N ALA A 35 4.12 -4.24 -7.83
CA ALA A 35 3.93 -5.55 -7.21
C ALA A 35 3.83 -5.41 -5.67
N PRO A 36 2.69 -5.76 -5.04
CA PRO A 36 2.60 -5.82 -3.58
C PRO A 36 3.30 -7.08 -3.06
N LEU A 37 4.18 -6.93 -2.07
CA LEU A 37 4.91 -8.02 -1.45
C LEU A 37 4.74 -8.00 0.06
N PHE A 38 4.51 -9.17 0.65
CA PHE A 38 4.31 -9.34 2.09
C PHE A 38 5.57 -9.95 2.71
N VAL A 39 6.12 -9.32 3.74
CA VAL A 39 7.32 -9.79 4.44
C VAL A 39 7.05 -10.02 5.91
N ARG A 40 7.37 -11.22 6.41
CA ARG A 40 6.95 -11.69 7.72
C ARG A 40 8.12 -12.03 8.65
N GLU A 41 7.96 -11.67 9.92
CA GLU A 41 8.84 -12.09 11.01
C GLU A 41 8.52 -13.50 11.52
N GLY A 42 9.51 -14.17 12.11
CA GLY A 42 9.31 -15.46 12.77
C GLY A 42 9.11 -16.67 11.84
N ILE A 43 9.29 -16.51 10.53
CA ILE A 43 9.22 -17.62 9.55
C ILE A 43 10.58 -17.98 8.95
N ASP A 44 10.80 -19.26 8.72
CA ASP A 44 12.03 -19.84 8.12
C ASP A 44 11.91 -20.12 6.61
N GLN A 45 10.68 -20.23 6.12
CA GLN A 45 10.33 -20.41 4.71
C GLN A 45 9.08 -19.61 4.34
N ALA A 46 8.94 -19.24 3.07
CA ALA A 46 7.80 -18.50 2.58
C ALA A 46 6.49 -19.29 2.80
N GLN A 47 5.45 -18.61 3.28
CA GLN A 47 4.17 -19.22 3.62
C GLN A 47 3.08 -18.79 2.64
N PRO A 48 2.26 -19.70 2.09
CA PRO A 48 1.18 -19.33 1.19
C PRO A 48 0.05 -18.62 1.93
N VAL A 49 -0.50 -17.57 1.34
CA VAL A 49 -1.72 -16.92 1.83
C VAL A 49 -2.93 -17.68 1.28
N ALA A 50 -3.62 -18.44 2.12
CA ALA A 50 -4.68 -19.35 1.67
C ALA A 50 -5.83 -18.66 0.90
N SER A 51 -6.19 -17.44 1.28
CA SER A 51 -7.24 -16.66 0.61
C SER A 51 -6.77 -15.92 -0.64
N LEU A 52 -5.46 -15.94 -0.94
CA LEU A 52 -4.84 -15.35 -2.14
C LEU A 52 -3.92 -16.36 -2.83
N PRO A 53 -4.48 -17.31 -3.62
CA PRO A 53 -3.67 -18.31 -4.31
C PRO A 53 -2.56 -17.68 -5.17
N GLY A 54 -1.32 -18.13 -4.95
CA GLY A 54 -0.12 -17.60 -5.62
C GLY A 54 0.58 -16.45 -4.89
N VAL A 55 -0.01 -15.92 -3.82
CA VAL A 55 0.60 -14.90 -2.96
C VAL A 55 1.25 -15.57 -1.75
N MET A 56 2.42 -15.07 -1.37
CA MET A 56 3.22 -15.59 -0.26
C MET A 56 3.47 -14.50 0.78
N GLN A 57 3.52 -14.89 2.06
CA GLN A 57 4.26 -14.19 3.10
C GLN A 57 5.72 -14.63 3.00
N HIS A 58 6.59 -13.72 2.58
CA HIS A 58 7.99 -14.01 2.32
C HIS A 58 8.84 -13.90 3.59
N THR A 59 9.83 -14.80 3.72
CA THR A 59 11.04 -14.49 4.50
C THR A 59 11.81 -13.40 3.78
N ARG A 60 12.70 -12.67 4.47
CA ARG A 60 13.58 -11.68 3.84
C ARG A 60 14.39 -12.25 2.68
N ALA A 61 14.90 -13.49 2.81
CA ALA A 61 15.64 -14.15 1.73
C ALA A 61 14.77 -14.42 0.50
N SER A 62 13.54 -14.94 0.70
CA SER A 62 12.62 -15.19 -0.42
C SER A 62 12.08 -13.91 -1.05
N LEU A 63 11.90 -12.83 -0.27
CA LEU A 63 11.50 -11.51 -0.76
C LEU A 63 12.55 -10.95 -1.72
N ARG A 64 13.83 -11.07 -1.35
CA ARG A 64 14.97 -10.63 -2.18
C ARG A 64 15.05 -11.38 -3.51
N GLU A 65 14.82 -12.69 -3.48
CA GLU A 65 14.72 -13.48 -4.71
C GLU A 65 13.55 -13.03 -5.59
N GLU A 66 12.36 -12.90 -5.01
CA GLU A 66 11.16 -12.41 -5.72
C GLU A 66 11.40 -11.04 -6.36
N GLY A 67 11.98 -10.10 -5.61
CA GLY A 67 12.31 -8.76 -6.10
C GLY A 67 13.29 -8.77 -7.28
N ARG A 68 14.31 -9.65 -7.27
CA ARG A 68 15.22 -9.81 -8.42
C ARG A 68 14.49 -10.36 -9.64
N GLN A 69 13.63 -11.36 -9.46
CA GLN A 69 12.85 -11.95 -10.54
C GLN A 69 11.88 -10.94 -11.17
N LEU A 70 11.19 -10.14 -10.34
CA LEU A 70 10.32 -9.06 -10.80
C LEU A 70 11.08 -7.99 -11.58
N ALA A 71 12.27 -7.60 -11.10
CA ALA A 71 13.14 -6.68 -11.81
C ALA A 71 13.55 -7.21 -13.20
N ASP A 72 13.90 -8.50 -13.29
CA ASP A 72 14.31 -9.15 -14.53
C ASP A 72 13.15 -9.29 -15.53
N LEU A 73 11.91 -9.41 -15.05
CA LEU A 73 10.69 -9.35 -15.86
C LEU A 73 10.33 -7.93 -16.33
N GLY A 74 11.00 -6.90 -15.81
CA GLY A 74 10.81 -5.51 -16.17
C GLY A 74 9.81 -4.73 -15.31
N VAL A 75 9.34 -5.31 -14.20
CA VAL A 75 8.53 -4.60 -13.20
C VAL A 75 9.38 -3.48 -12.59
N ARG A 76 8.79 -2.28 -12.46
CA ARG A 76 9.53 -1.07 -12.05
C ARG A 76 9.25 -0.62 -10.64
N ALA A 77 8.31 -1.24 -9.94
CA ALA A 77 8.00 -0.86 -8.57
C ALA A 77 7.46 -2.04 -7.76
N VAL A 78 7.80 -2.05 -6.48
CA VAL A 78 7.19 -2.91 -5.46
C VAL A 78 6.68 -2.05 -4.31
N ILE A 79 5.63 -2.52 -3.65
CA ILE A 79 5.17 -1.96 -2.38
C ILE A 79 5.23 -3.04 -1.30
N LEU A 80 5.93 -2.75 -0.20
CA LEU A 80 6.11 -3.69 0.90
C LEU A 80 5.05 -3.51 1.98
N PHE A 81 4.52 -4.65 2.44
CA PHE A 81 3.66 -4.78 3.62
C PHE A 81 4.34 -5.68 4.66
N GLY A 82 4.43 -5.20 5.90
CA GLY A 82 5.07 -5.93 6.99
C GLY A 82 4.09 -6.79 7.77
N VAL A 83 4.54 -7.95 8.22
CA VAL A 83 3.81 -8.82 9.15
C VAL A 83 4.70 -9.06 10.38
N PRO A 84 4.58 -8.23 11.43
CA PRO A 84 5.44 -8.33 12.61
C PRO A 84 5.02 -9.50 13.51
N GLU A 85 5.96 -10.02 14.31
CA GLU A 85 5.69 -11.05 15.32
C GLU A 85 5.05 -10.43 16.58
N VAL A 86 5.43 -9.19 16.90
CA VAL A 86 4.95 -8.45 18.07
C VAL A 86 4.15 -7.22 17.63
N LYS A 87 2.99 -7.04 18.27
CA LYS A 87 2.10 -5.89 18.08
C LYS A 87 1.86 -5.20 19.42
N ASP A 88 1.70 -3.88 19.40
CA ASP A 88 1.39 -3.07 20.58
C ASP A 88 0.34 -2.00 20.28
N ASP A 89 -0.11 -1.23 21.26
CA ASP A 89 -1.23 -0.30 21.09
C ASP A 89 -0.88 0.92 20.21
N LEU A 90 0.41 1.20 19.97
CA LEU A 90 0.85 2.32 19.13
C LEU A 90 1.25 1.87 17.72
N GLY A 91 1.46 0.57 17.51
CA GLY A 91 2.08 0.04 16.31
C GLY A 91 3.56 0.37 16.21
N SER A 92 4.32 0.30 17.32
CA SER A 92 5.69 0.83 17.36
C SER A 92 6.66 0.19 16.36
N GLY A 93 6.42 -1.06 15.98
CA GLY A 93 7.17 -1.75 14.93
C GLY A 93 7.10 -1.09 13.55
N ALA A 94 6.09 -0.23 13.29
CA ALA A 94 5.95 0.49 12.02
C ALA A 94 7.06 1.55 11.82
N PHE A 95 7.59 2.11 12.91
CA PHE A 95 8.63 3.14 12.90
C PHE A 95 9.93 2.71 13.62
N ASP A 96 10.07 1.42 13.95
CA ASP A 96 11.34 0.88 14.43
C ASP A 96 12.36 0.81 13.27
N PRO A 97 13.57 1.39 13.38
CA PRO A 97 14.62 1.22 12.39
C PRO A 97 15.00 -0.24 12.11
N GLN A 98 14.74 -1.16 13.05
CA GLN A 98 14.90 -2.61 12.93
C GLN A 98 13.59 -3.35 12.61
N GLY A 99 12.49 -2.62 12.38
CA GLY A 99 11.22 -3.19 11.95
C GLY A 99 11.34 -3.91 10.61
N ILE A 100 10.47 -4.92 10.41
CA ILE A 100 10.57 -5.85 9.28
C ILE A 100 10.60 -5.16 7.90
N VAL A 101 9.81 -4.09 7.71
CA VAL A 101 9.77 -3.35 6.44
C VAL A 101 11.06 -2.56 6.24
N GLN A 102 11.56 -1.88 7.27
CA GLN A 102 12.79 -1.09 7.20
C GLN A 102 14.00 -1.98 6.90
N VAL A 103 14.09 -3.15 7.54
CA VAL A 103 15.14 -4.13 7.25
C VAL A 103 15.00 -4.66 5.82
N ALA A 104 13.78 -5.02 5.40
CA ALA A 104 13.52 -5.53 4.06
C ALA A 104 13.84 -4.52 2.95
N LEU A 105 13.50 -3.24 3.14
CA LEU A 105 13.82 -2.16 2.20
C LEU A 105 15.33 -2.05 1.96
N ARG A 106 16.13 -2.03 3.04
CA ARG A 106 17.60 -1.94 2.93
C ARG A 106 18.20 -3.11 2.17
N GLU A 107 17.76 -4.33 2.49
CA GLU A 107 18.28 -5.53 1.84
C GLU A 107 17.83 -5.63 0.38
N LEU A 108 16.58 -5.28 0.08
CA LEU A 108 16.05 -5.32 -1.28
C LEU A 108 16.70 -4.25 -2.15
N SER A 109 16.90 -3.04 -1.61
CA SER A 109 17.61 -1.94 -2.28
C SER A 109 19.01 -2.35 -2.72
N ALA A 110 19.74 -3.10 -1.88
CA ALA A 110 21.06 -3.63 -2.22
C ALA A 110 21.05 -4.64 -3.39
N ASP A 111 19.93 -5.34 -3.61
CA ASP A 111 19.79 -6.36 -4.66
C ASP A 111 19.25 -5.81 -5.99
N VAL A 112 18.31 -4.88 -5.93
CA VAL A 112 17.63 -4.36 -7.14
C VAL A 112 18.23 -3.06 -7.65
N GLY A 113 18.86 -2.26 -6.78
CA GLY A 113 19.48 -0.99 -7.14
C GLY A 113 18.48 -0.01 -7.78
N ASP A 114 18.89 0.62 -8.87
CA ASP A 114 18.08 1.59 -9.63
C ASP A 114 17.06 0.93 -10.58
N ARG A 115 17.00 -0.40 -10.64
CA ARG A 115 16.10 -1.11 -11.55
C ARG A 115 14.64 -0.99 -11.14
N MET A 116 14.38 -0.75 -9.85
CA MET A 116 13.05 -0.68 -9.24
C MET A 116 12.91 0.48 -8.25
N VAL A 117 11.71 1.04 -8.19
CA VAL A 117 11.26 1.94 -7.14
C VAL A 117 10.76 1.10 -5.96
N LEU A 118 11.27 1.35 -4.77
CA LEU A 118 10.82 0.74 -3.53
C LEU A 118 9.81 1.64 -2.85
N MET A 119 8.60 1.10 -2.70
CA MET A 119 7.50 1.73 -1.98
C MET A 119 7.25 0.97 -0.68
N ALA A 120 6.78 1.67 0.35
CA ALA A 120 6.32 1.04 1.58
C ALA A 120 4.92 1.53 1.93
N ASP A 121 4.05 0.62 2.36
CA ASP A 121 2.79 1.02 2.99
C ASP A 121 3.07 1.76 4.29
N LEU A 122 2.37 2.86 4.51
CA LEU A 122 2.47 3.67 5.71
C LEU A 122 1.11 3.64 6.43
N CYS A 123 1.03 2.76 7.42
CA CYS A 123 -0.10 2.56 8.30
C CYS A 123 0.41 1.93 9.62
N VAL A 124 -0.48 1.74 10.59
CA VAL A 124 -0.19 1.00 11.83
C VAL A 124 -1.09 -0.21 12.02
N ASP A 125 -1.96 -0.54 11.07
CA ASP A 125 -2.96 -1.59 11.30
C ASP A 125 -2.34 -3.00 11.35
N GLU A 126 -1.23 -3.20 10.66
CA GLU A 126 -0.46 -4.44 10.69
C GLU A 126 0.31 -4.59 12.01
N TYR A 127 0.58 -3.47 12.68
CA TYR A 127 1.47 -3.36 13.84
C TYR A 127 0.72 -3.16 15.15
N THR A 128 -0.54 -2.73 15.10
CA THR A 128 -1.33 -2.47 16.30
C THR A 128 -1.93 -3.74 16.88
N SER A 129 -1.98 -3.84 18.21
CA SER A 129 -2.64 -4.93 18.94
C SER A 129 -4.14 -5.01 18.61
N HIS A 130 -4.75 -3.87 18.27
CA HIS A 130 -6.18 -3.71 18.03
C HIS A 130 -6.58 -3.68 16.54
N GLY A 131 -5.62 -3.59 15.61
CA GLY A 131 -5.85 -3.69 14.16
C GLY A 131 -6.50 -2.47 13.49
N HIS A 132 -6.53 -1.31 14.16
CA HIS A 132 -7.02 -0.05 13.58
C HIS A 132 -5.89 0.72 12.88
N CYS A 133 -6.23 1.63 11.97
CA CYS A 133 -5.26 2.43 11.21
C CYS A 133 -4.57 3.53 12.03
N GLY A 134 -4.84 3.68 13.33
CA GLY A 134 -4.32 4.78 14.10
C GLY A 134 -4.48 4.58 15.60
N VAL A 135 -4.06 5.60 16.35
CA VAL A 135 -4.10 5.64 17.82
C VAL A 135 -5.56 5.68 18.27
N LEU A 136 -5.91 4.88 19.28
CA LEU A 136 -7.26 4.90 19.85
C LEU A 136 -7.39 5.94 20.97
N ASP A 137 -8.52 6.64 21.02
CA ASP A 137 -8.86 7.61 22.08
C ASP A 137 -9.42 6.96 23.36
N GLY A 138 -9.46 5.62 23.41
CA GLY A 138 -10.02 4.83 24.49
C GLY A 138 -9.70 3.34 24.36
N PRO A 139 -10.26 2.49 25.25
CA PRO A 139 -10.00 1.06 25.23
C PRO A 139 -10.48 0.41 23.92
N ALA A 140 -9.67 -0.45 23.33
CA ALA A 140 -10.06 -1.21 22.14
C ALA A 140 -11.35 -2.02 22.36
N GLY A 141 -12.24 -2.01 21.37
CA GLY A 141 -13.53 -2.71 21.41
C GLY A 141 -14.63 -2.02 22.21
N HIS A 142 -14.37 -0.86 22.82
CA HIS A 142 -15.41 -0.08 23.49
C HIS A 142 -16.23 0.73 22.47
N PRO A 143 -17.57 0.82 22.59
CA PRO A 143 -18.47 1.38 21.57
C PRO A 143 -18.29 2.88 21.29
N HIS A 144 -17.59 3.60 22.17
CA HIS A 144 -17.27 5.01 22.01
C HIS A 144 -15.80 5.28 21.67
N THR A 145 -14.97 4.24 21.55
CA THR A 145 -13.58 4.38 21.14
C THR A 145 -13.53 4.61 19.63
N SER A 146 -12.79 5.63 19.23
CA SER A 146 -12.49 5.98 17.85
C SER A 146 -10.99 6.03 17.62
N VAL A 147 -10.59 6.18 16.35
CA VAL A 147 -9.23 6.54 15.99
C VAL A 147 -9.08 8.04 16.16
N ASP A 148 -8.09 8.46 16.95
CA ASP A 148 -7.66 9.85 17.10
C ASP A 148 -6.85 10.25 15.87
N ASN A 149 -7.38 11.17 15.08
CA ASN A 149 -6.76 11.63 13.84
C ASN A 149 -5.39 12.25 14.08
N ASP A 150 -5.31 13.24 14.96
CA ASP A 150 -4.13 14.10 15.11
C ASP A 150 -3.00 13.36 15.83
N ALA A 151 -3.33 12.54 16.83
CA ALA A 151 -2.35 11.66 17.47
C ALA A 151 -1.78 10.64 16.46
N THR A 152 -2.59 10.19 15.50
CA THR A 152 -2.14 9.29 14.43
C THR A 152 -1.20 10.00 13.45
N LEU A 153 -1.44 11.27 13.12
CA LEU A 153 -0.57 12.06 12.24
C LEU A 153 0.87 12.14 12.76
N GLU A 154 1.06 12.28 14.07
CA GLU A 154 2.39 12.29 14.70
C GLU A 154 3.14 10.98 14.47
N ILE A 155 2.44 9.84 14.62
CA ILE A 155 3.01 8.51 14.36
C ILE A 155 3.31 8.33 12.87
N TYR A 156 2.44 8.78 11.99
CA TYR A 156 2.64 8.67 10.53
C TYR A 156 3.86 9.43 10.05
N GLY A 157 4.14 10.61 10.63
CA GLY A 157 5.39 11.33 10.37
C GLY A 157 6.63 10.51 10.76
N ARG A 158 6.60 9.80 11.89
CA ARG A 158 7.71 8.93 12.34
C ARG A 158 7.92 7.73 11.43
N ILE A 159 6.83 7.11 10.98
CA ILE A 159 6.90 5.98 10.04
C ILE A 159 7.51 6.43 8.71
N ALA A 160 7.05 7.57 8.17
CA ALA A 160 7.58 8.12 6.93
C ALA A 160 9.10 8.31 6.97
N VAL A 161 9.61 8.91 8.05
CA VAL A 161 11.05 9.13 8.24
C VAL A 161 11.79 7.79 8.35
N ALA A 162 11.29 6.83 9.15
CA ALA A 162 11.92 5.52 9.31
C ALA A 162 11.98 4.73 7.98
N GLN A 163 10.93 4.82 7.16
CA GLN A 163 10.90 4.18 5.83
C GLN A 163 11.85 4.86 4.85
N ALA A 164 11.89 6.20 4.84
CA ALA A 164 12.82 6.96 4.01
C ALA A 164 14.28 6.71 4.39
N ASP A 165 14.61 6.68 5.68
CA ASP A 165 15.93 6.30 6.21
C ASP A 165 16.34 4.88 5.78
N ALA A 166 15.37 3.98 5.64
CA ALA A 166 15.58 2.62 5.16
C ALA A 166 15.71 2.50 3.63
N GLY A 167 15.52 3.60 2.89
CA GLY A 167 15.70 3.66 1.44
C GLY A 167 14.41 3.57 0.61
N ALA A 168 13.23 3.73 1.21
CA ALA A 168 12.00 3.87 0.45
C ALA A 168 12.04 5.16 -0.38
N GLN A 169 11.83 5.05 -1.71
CA GLN A 169 11.68 6.22 -2.57
C GLN A 169 10.23 6.75 -2.57
N VAL A 170 9.27 5.91 -2.16
CA VAL A 170 7.86 6.28 -2.03
C VAL A 170 7.32 5.77 -0.70
N VAL A 171 6.68 6.64 0.07
CA VAL A 171 5.86 6.25 1.22
C VAL A 171 4.39 6.35 0.84
N ALA A 172 3.58 5.38 1.22
CA ALA A 172 2.21 5.27 0.73
C ALA A 172 1.21 5.25 1.90
N PRO A 173 0.81 6.44 2.42
CA PRO A 173 -0.11 6.52 3.55
C PRO A 173 -1.47 5.96 3.21
N SER A 174 -1.87 4.91 3.93
CA SER A 174 -3.09 4.15 3.66
C SER A 174 -4.12 4.22 4.79
N GLY A 175 -3.86 5.07 5.79
CA GLY A 175 -4.68 5.24 6.99
C GLY A 175 -6.04 5.89 6.81
N MET A 176 -6.17 6.78 5.81
CA MET A 176 -7.29 7.73 5.66
C MET A 176 -7.43 8.70 6.85
N MET A 177 -6.30 9.21 7.36
CA MET A 177 -6.34 10.30 8.35
C MET A 177 -6.37 11.65 7.62
N ASP A 178 -7.22 12.56 8.08
CA ASP A 178 -7.31 13.92 7.57
C ASP A 178 -5.97 14.63 7.77
N GLY A 179 -5.44 15.22 6.69
CA GLY A 179 -4.16 15.94 6.73
C GLY A 179 -2.90 15.06 6.72
N GLN A 180 -3.02 13.73 6.58
CA GLN A 180 -1.88 12.79 6.58
C GLN A 180 -0.76 13.17 5.60
N VAL A 181 -1.10 13.60 4.39
CA VAL A 181 -0.13 13.97 3.36
C VAL A 181 0.70 15.18 3.80
N GLY A 182 0.06 16.20 4.39
CA GLY A 182 0.73 17.40 4.87
C GLY A 182 1.67 17.10 6.05
N ALA A 183 1.20 16.32 7.02
CA ALA A 183 1.99 15.92 8.18
C ALA A 183 3.22 15.08 7.77
N ILE A 184 3.02 14.10 6.88
CA ILE A 184 4.10 13.24 6.35
C ILE A 184 5.10 14.07 5.55
N ARG A 185 4.65 14.96 4.65
CA ARG A 185 5.53 15.82 3.87
C ARG A 185 6.40 16.69 4.78
N ALA A 186 5.79 17.34 5.78
CA ALA A 186 6.52 18.17 6.73
C ALA A 186 7.58 17.39 7.52
N ALA A 187 7.26 16.17 7.96
CA ALA A 187 8.19 15.29 8.65
C ALA A 187 9.37 14.87 7.75
N LEU A 188 9.09 14.42 6.53
CA LEU A 188 10.12 14.05 5.55
C LEU A 188 11.04 15.23 5.22
N ASP A 189 10.49 16.44 4.97
CA ASP A 189 11.29 17.63 4.69
C ASP A 189 12.19 18.02 5.86
N SER A 190 11.65 17.98 7.08
CA SER A 190 12.40 18.31 8.30
C SER A 190 13.54 17.33 8.57
N ALA A 191 13.40 16.08 8.14
CA ALA A 191 14.42 15.04 8.23
C ALA A 191 15.41 15.01 7.04
N GLY A 192 15.25 15.88 6.04
CA GLY A 192 16.12 15.95 4.87
C GLY A 192 15.74 15.02 3.70
N HIS A 193 14.56 14.40 3.75
CA HIS A 193 14.04 13.47 2.72
C HIS A 193 13.14 14.18 1.69
N SER A 194 13.63 15.28 1.11
CA SER A 194 12.85 16.12 0.19
C SER A 194 12.47 15.44 -1.12
N SER A 195 13.22 14.41 -1.54
CA SER A 195 12.96 13.67 -2.78
C SER A 195 12.06 12.44 -2.60
N THR A 196 11.76 12.04 -1.37
CA THR A 196 10.86 10.91 -1.11
C THR A 196 9.43 11.30 -1.50
N ALA A 197 8.85 10.55 -2.42
CA ALA A 197 7.50 10.79 -2.92
C ALA A 197 6.44 10.24 -1.96
N ILE A 198 5.23 10.79 -2.05
CA ILE A 198 4.07 10.33 -1.28
C ILE A 198 3.04 9.80 -2.28
N LEU A 199 2.73 8.51 -2.19
CA LEU A 199 1.61 7.89 -2.91
C LEU A 199 0.41 7.86 -1.98
N ALA A 200 -0.35 8.95 -1.95
CA ALA A 200 -1.51 9.06 -1.09
C ALA A 200 -2.62 8.09 -1.53
N TYR A 201 -3.08 7.24 -0.62
CA TYR A 201 -4.37 6.56 -0.79
C TYR A 201 -5.49 7.55 -0.50
N SER A 202 -5.61 8.60 -1.32
CA SER A 202 -6.56 9.70 -1.14
C SER A 202 -8.01 9.21 -1.05
N ALA A 203 -8.47 8.47 -2.06
CA ALA A 203 -9.83 7.94 -2.08
C ALA A 203 -9.84 6.43 -1.73
N LYS A 204 -9.62 6.08 -0.45
CA LYS A 204 -9.69 4.69 0.04
C LYS A 204 -11.01 4.44 0.77
N TYR A 205 -11.80 3.53 0.20
CA TYR A 205 -13.17 3.24 0.63
C TYR A 205 -13.26 2.16 1.71
N ALA A 206 -14.26 2.26 2.58
CA ALA A 206 -14.66 1.18 3.48
C ALA A 206 -15.29 0.03 2.68
N SER A 207 -14.47 -0.95 2.30
CA SER A 207 -14.83 -1.99 1.33
C SER A 207 -14.88 -3.40 1.93
N GLY A 208 -15.77 -4.24 1.36
CA GLY A 208 -15.80 -5.69 1.62
C GLY A 208 -14.71 -6.48 0.88
N LEU A 209 -13.95 -5.84 0.00
CA LEU A 209 -12.92 -6.51 -0.83
C LEU A 209 -11.60 -6.77 -0.09
N TYR A 210 -11.41 -6.24 1.12
CA TYR A 210 -10.14 -6.31 1.84
C TYR A 210 -9.92 -7.58 2.65
N GLY A 211 -10.89 -8.50 2.70
CA GLY A 211 -10.79 -9.76 3.47
C GLY A 211 -9.48 -10.53 3.18
N PRO A 212 -9.20 -10.87 1.91
CA PRO A 212 -7.97 -11.61 1.58
C PRO A 212 -6.67 -10.86 1.90
N PHE A 213 -6.66 -9.53 1.81
CA PHE A 213 -5.51 -8.73 2.23
C PHE A 213 -5.31 -8.80 3.75
N ARG A 214 -6.39 -8.69 4.52
CA ARG A 214 -6.34 -8.80 5.99
C ARG A 214 -5.78 -10.14 6.47
N ASP A 215 -6.09 -11.22 5.75
CA ASP A 215 -5.48 -12.53 5.99
C ASP A 215 -3.97 -12.51 5.65
N ALA A 216 -3.57 -11.80 4.59
CA ALA A 216 -2.16 -11.71 4.17
C ALA A 216 -1.26 -10.96 5.17
N VAL A 217 -1.82 -10.04 5.96
CA VAL A 217 -1.08 -9.25 6.97
C VAL A 217 -1.44 -9.59 8.42
N ASP A 218 -2.17 -10.69 8.66
CA ASP A 218 -2.67 -11.09 9.98
C ASP A 218 -3.32 -9.92 10.75
N CYS A 219 -4.18 -9.15 10.07
CA CYS A 219 -4.82 -7.95 10.63
C CYS A 219 -6.32 -8.14 10.78
N ALA A 220 -6.83 -8.00 12.00
CA ALA A 220 -8.25 -7.96 12.31
C ALA A 220 -8.53 -6.97 13.43
N ILE A 221 -9.70 -6.31 13.39
CA ILE A 221 -10.12 -5.39 14.45
C ILE A 221 -10.54 -6.21 15.68
N VAL A 222 -9.86 -6.00 16.80
CA VAL A 222 -10.15 -6.67 18.06
C VAL A 222 -11.54 -6.28 18.57
N GLY A 223 -12.31 -7.27 19.03
CA GLY A 223 -13.69 -7.08 19.50
C GLY A 223 -14.72 -7.01 18.37
N GLY A 224 -14.29 -7.11 17.11
CA GLY A 224 -15.15 -6.83 15.96
C GLY A 224 -15.33 -5.32 15.75
N GLY A 225 -15.57 -4.91 14.52
CA GLY A 225 -15.69 -3.50 14.18
C GLY A 225 -15.48 -3.25 12.70
N ASP A 226 -15.36 -1.98 12.33
CA ASP A 226 -15.09 -1.57 10.98
C ASP A 226 -14.22 -0.31 10.92
N ARG A 227 -13.93 0.12 9.69
CA ARG A 227 -13.09 1.26 9.39
C ARG A 227 -13.90 2.45 8.85
N LYS A 228 -15.24 2.43 8.99
CA LYS A 228 -16.14 3.40 8.33
C LYS A 228 -16.07 4.81 8.92
N ALA A 229 -15.46 4.97 10.09
CA ALA A 229 -15.25 6.28 10.70
C ALA A 229 -14.16 7.12 10.00
N TYR A 230 -13.32 6.49 9.16
CA TYR A 230 -12.22 7.16 8.46
C TYR A 230 -12.07 6.70 7.01
N GLN A 231 -12.33 5.43 6.68
CA GLN A 231 -12.41 5.00 5.28
C GLN A 231 -13.73 5.43 4.64
N GLN A 232 -13.63 5.91 3.42
CA GLN A 232 -14.71 6.60 2.72
C GLN A 232 -15.92 5.69 2.43
N ASP A 233 -17.13 6.24 2.43
CA ASP A 233 -18.31 5.52 2.00
C ASP A 233 -18.26 5.23 0.49
N TRP A 234 -18.37 3.95 0.10
CA TRP A 234 -18.33 3.50 -1.30
C TRP A 234 -19.43 4.11 -2.18
N ARG A 235 -20.48 4.69 -1.59
CA ARG A 235 -21.56 5.38 -2.30
C ARG A 235 -21.18 6.79 -2.76
N ASN A 236 -20.08 7.36 -2.26
CA ASN A 236 -19.79 8.80 -2.37
C ASN A 236 -18.72 9.16 -3.41
N ALA A 237 -18.97 8.91 -4.70
CA ALA A 237 -18.00 9.23 -5.76
C ALA A 237 -17.58 10.71 -5.84
N ARG A 238 -18.42 11.67 -5.40
CA ARG A 238 -18.08 13.11 -5.41
C ARG A 238 -17.14 13.51 -4.27
N GLU A 239 -17.24 12.85 -3.12
CA GLU A 239 -16.37 13.10 -1.97
C GLU A 239 -14.93 12.66 -2.28
N ALA A 240 -14.74 11.67 -3.15
CA ALA A 240 -13.41 11.27 -3.60
C ALA A 240 -12.67 12.38 -4.36
N LEU A 241 -13.37 13.36 -4.94
CA LEU A 241 -12.74 14.55 -5.55
C LEU A 241 -12.32 15.60 -4.51
N VAL A 242 -12.83 15.51 -3.28
CA VAL A 242 -12.40 16.36 -2.16
C VAL A 242 -11.14 15.79 -1.51
N GLU A 243 -11.02 14.46 -1.48
CA GLU A 243 -9.85 13.73 -0.96
C GLU A 243 -8.59 13.81 -1.84
N VAL A 244 -8.74 14.06 -3.15
CA VAL A 244 -7.64 14.13 -4.15
C VAL A 244 -7.15 15.56 -4.32
#